data_AF-A0A956G2A7-F1
#
_entry.id   AF-A0A956G2A7-F1
#
_cell.length_a   1.000
_cell.length_b   1.000
_cell.length_c   1.000
_cell.angle_alpha   90.00
_cell.angle_beta   90.00
_cell.angle_gamma   90.00
#
_symmetry.space_group_name_H-M   'P 1'
#
loop_
_entity.id
_entity.type
_entity.pdbx_description
1 polymer ?
#
loop_
_entity_poly.entity_id
_entity_poly.type
_entity_poly.pdbx_seq_one_letter_code
_entity_poly.pdbx_strand_id
1 'polypeptide(L)'
;APASAPAPAAPAPAPAPAAPAPAPVAARSISSANIESDEQADRVLEQIIEALGNLGAYHIRTDRKRSIGYQLAHLATSIAVVPDGDRMPSDPTPKIVQNLAQAIDLQDFDVVVEIAEQCSRDKMLSVNIQQMLFPWLEQIRAEQAAKVVSTQSRELADRMDGMLMLSEDARAWVKSGGAPRPAPRHEPPPAAAEAQAAPVGVDAELARAQQLIERAREITARSGLDEGCRELGQALRSAGTPSLRFHLRLAMAQLCVEEGAADLARPVLQDLRVELDAPVCQWTPSLLVDVCTTTLACNRQLERVAEDDETRSELERETADMMTLLARVAPDVAFRERLKT
;
A
#
# COMPACT_ATOMS: atom_id res chain seq x y z
N ALA A 1 32.70 -80.17 29.42
CA ALA A 1 31.67 -79.12 29.45
C ALA A 1 31.19 -78.90 28.02
N PRO A 2 29.89 -79.08 27.72
CA PRO A 2 29.39 -79.02 26.34
C PRO A 2 29.22 -77.57 25.89
N ALA A 3 29.48 -77.34 24.61
CA ALA A 3 29.37 -76.05 23.95
C ALA A 3 27.90 -75.66 23.75
N SER A 4 27.52 -74.48 24.23
CA SER A 4 26.19 -73.89 24.07
C SER A 4 25.97 -73.43 22.63
N ALA A 5 24.86 -73.87 22.02
CA ALA A 5 24.39 -73.45 20.71
C ALA A 5 23.89 -71.98 20.74
N PRO A 6 24.05 -71.21 19.65
CA PRO A 6 23.52 -69.85 19.58
C PRO A 6 22.01 -69.85 19.30
N ALA A 7 21.30 -68.95 19.99
CA ALA A 7 19.86 -68.75 19.90
C ALA A 7 19.43 -68.17 18.52
N PRO A 8 18.21 -68.48 18.04
CA PRO A 8 17.72 -68.01 16.75
C PRO A 8 17.45 -66.51 16.75
N ALA A 9 17.86 -65.84 15.67
CA ALA A 9 17.64 -64.42 15.44
C ALA A 9 16.13 -64.10 15.35
N ALA A 10 15.72 -63.02 16.02
CA ALA A 10 14.36 -62.52 16.00
C ALA A 10 13.94 -62.04 14.60
N PRO A 11 12.65 -62.20 14.20
CA PRO A 11 12.19 -61.76 12.90
C PRO A 11 12.20 -60.23 12.78
N ALA A 12 12.58 -59.73 11.60
CA ALA A 12 12.59 -58.31 11.29
C ALA A 12 11.18 -57.70 11.37
N PRO A 13 11.03 -56.46 11.88
CA PRO A 13 9.73 -55.80 11.97
C PRO A 13 9.16 -55.52 10.58
N ALA A 14 7.87 -55.79 10.42
CA ALA A 14 7.14 -55.54 9.17
C ALA A 14 7.14 -54.03 8.83
N PRO A 15 7.19 -53.67 7.54
CA PRO A 15 7.15 -52.27 7.10
C PRO A 15 5.83 -51.62 7.52
N ALA A 16 5.95 -50.45 8.16
CA ALA A 16 4.81 -49.65 8.57
C ALA A 16 3.95 -49.26 7.34
N PRO A 17 2.61 -49.26 7.47
CA PRO A 17 1.72 -48.85 6.38
C PRO A 17 2.00 -47.40 5.99
N ALA A 18 2.09 -47.15 4.68
CA ALA A 18 2.26 -45.83 4.12
C ALA A 18 1.18 -44.88 4.64
N ALA A 19 1.60 -43.69 5.09
CA ALA A 19 0.68 -42.65 5.54
C ALA A 19 -0.32 -42.29 4.43
N PRO A 20 -1.63 -42.18 4.73
CA PRO A 20 -2.62 -41.79 3.74
C PRO A 20 -2.32 -40.38 3.21
N ALA A 21 -2.41 -40.22 1.89
CA ALA A 21 -2.27 -38.92 1.23
C ALA A 21 -3.28 -37.91 1.81
N PRO A 22 -2.89 -36.63 2.00
CA PRO A 22 -3.79 -35.62 2.51
C PRO A 22 -4.99 -35.46 1.56
N ALA A 23 -6.20 -35.52 2.13
CA ALA A 23 -7.43 -35.35 1.38
C ALA A 23 -7.50 -33.93 0.78
N PRO A 24 -8.05 -33.77 -0.45
CA PRO A 24 -8.26 -32.45 -1.04
C PRO A 24 -9.21 -31.63 -0.15
N VAL A 25 -8.75 -30.44 0.26
CA VAL A 25 -9.55 -29.48 1.01
C VAL A 25 -10.73 -29.09 0.12
N ALA A 26 -11.95 -29.47 0.51
CA ALA A 26 -13.16 -29.13 -0.23
C ALA A 26 -13.26 -27.61 -0.34
N ALA A 27 -13.37 -27.10 -1.57
CA ALA A 27 -13.57 -25.68 -1.82
C ALA A 27 -14.89 -25.24 -1.18
N ARG A 28 -14.81 -24.46 -0.10
CA ARG A 28 -15.96 -23.77 0.47
C ARG A 28 -16.41 -22.74 -0.56
N SER A 29 -17.61 -22.93 -1.11
CA SER A 29 -18.21 -21.92 -1.99
C SER A 29 -18.53 -20.69 -1.15
N ILE A 30 -18.00 -19.54 -1.56
CA ILE A 30 -18.43 -18.24 -1.04
C ILE A 30 -19.89 -18.09 -1.50
N SER A 31 -20.82 -18.25 -0.57
CA SER A 31 -22.24 -18.21 -0.90
C SER A 31 -22.60 -16.78 -1.29
N SER A 32 -23.21 -16.59 -2.47
CA SER A 32 -23.86 -15.34 -2.85
C SER A 32 -25.13 -15.17 -2.00
N ALA A 33 -24.95 -14.99 -0.70
CA ALA A 33 -26.03 -14.87 0.26
C ALA A 33 -26.61 -13.46 0.19
N ASN A 34 -27.93 -13.38 0.20
CA ASN A 34 -28.63 -12.15 0.54
C ASN A 34 -28.29 -11.86 2.01
N ILE A 35 -27.49 -10.82 2.28
CA ILE A 35 -27.02 -10.50 3.64
C ILE A 35 -28.18 -9.81 4.36
N GLU A 36 -28.86 -10.56 5.23
CA GLU A 36 -30.06 -10.09 5.94
C GLU A 36 -29.81 -9.80 7.43
N SER A 37 -28.64 -10.16 7.95
CA SER A 37 -28.23 -9.87 9.33
C SER A 37 -26.73 -9.61 9.48
N ASP A 38 -26.35 -8.90 10.54
CA ASP A 38 -24.94 -8.61 10.86
C ASP A 38 -24.14 -9.89 11.09
N GLU A 39 -24.71 -10.89 11.77
CA GLU A 39 -24.08 -12.20 11.94
C GLU A 39 -23.80 -12.92 10.60
N GLN A 40 -24.66 -12.73 9.60
CA GLN A 40 -24.42 -13.27 8.26
C GLN A 40 -23.32 -12.48 7.55
N ALA A 41 -23.30 -11.15 7.70
CA ALA A 41 -22.26 -10.29 7.17
C ALA A 41 -20.88 -10.69 7.71
N ASP A 42 -20.75 -10.92 9.02
CA ASP A 42 -19.52 -11.35 9.67
C ASP A 42 -19.04 -12.72 9.15
N ARG A 43 -19.95 -13.69 9.02
CA ARG A 43 -19.60 -15.01 8.47
C ARG A 43 -19.14 -14.93 7.02
N VAL A 44 -19.78 -14.11 6.20
CA VAL A 44 -19.38 -13.88 4.80
C VAL A 44 -18.01 -13.20 4.76
N LEU A 45 -17.78 -12.22 5.64
CA LEU A 45 -16.50 -11.54 5.75
C LEU A 45 -15.36 -12.51 6.11
N GLU A 46 -15.58 -13.40 7.08
CA GLU A 46 -14.62 -14.43 7.45
C GLU A 46 -14.32 -15.40 6.29
N GLN A 47 -15.33 -15.78 5.51
CA GLN A 47 -15.13 -16.60 4.30
C GLN A 47 -14.31 -15.87 3.23
N ILE A 48 -14.54 -14.56 3.05
CA ILE A 48 -13.77 -13.74 2.11
C ILE A 48 -12.31 -13.62 2.57
N ILE A 49 -12.07 -13.34 3.85
CA ILE A 49 -10.71 -13.29 4.42
C ILE A 49 -10.00 -14.62 4.21
N GLU A 50 -10.65 -15.75 4.52
CA GLU A 50 -10.10 -17.09 4.31
C GLU A 50 -9.77 -17.34 2.82
N ALA A 51 -10.69 -17.00 1.92
CA ALA A 51 -10.50 -17.18 0.48
C ALA A 51 -9.35 -16.32 -0.09
N LEU A 52 -9.26 -15.05 0.33
CA LEU A 52 -8.19 -14.14 -0.06
C LEU A 52 -6.82 -14.66 0.45
N GLY A 53 -6.76 -15.12 1.69
CA GLY A 53 -5.56 -15.74 2.26
C GLY A 53 -5.11 -16.97 1.46
N ASN A 54 -6.03 -17.89 1.19
CA ASN A 54 -5.76 -19.11 0.42
C ASN A 54 -5.33 -18.81 -1.03
N LEU A 55 -5.93 -17.82 -1.68
CA LEU A 55 -5.56 -17.41 -3.03
C LEU A 55 -4.19 -16.70 -3.06
N GLY A 56 -3.93 -15.85 -2.07
CA GLY A 56 -2.63 -15.20 -1.88
C GLY A 56 -1.51 -16.23 -1.71
N ALA A 57 -1.72 -17.17 -0.79
CA ALA A 57 -0.88 -18.34 -0.55
C ALA A 57 -0.57 -19.13 -1.83
N TYR A 58 -1.61 -19.50 -2.59
CA TYR A 58 -1.46 -20.21 -3.85
C TYR A 58 -0.54 -19.45 -4.83
N HIS A 59 -0.76 -18.14 -4.99
CA HIS A 59 0.05 -17.33 -5.88
C HIS A 59 1.51 -17.22 -5.42
N ILE A 60 1.76 -17.06 -4.11
CA ILE A 60 3.13 -17.00 -3.56
C ILE A 60 3.87 -18.33 -3.77
N ARG A 61 3.19 -19.46 -3.53
CA ARG A 61 3.80 -20.80 -3.74
C ARG A 61 4.09 -21.08 -5.21
N THR A 62 3.22 -20.62 -6.11
CA THR A 62 3.37 -20.82 -7.56
C THR A 62 4.48 -19.93 -8.13
N ASP A 63 4.48 -18.64 -7.77
CA ASP A 63 5.48 -17.68 -8.21
C ASP A 63 5.75 -16.66 -7.09
N ARG A 64 6.88 -16.87 -6.41
CA ARG A 64 7.35 -16.08 -5.27
C ARG A 64 7.63 -14.61 -5.62
N LYS A 65 7.81 -14.29 -6.90
CA LYS A 65 8.06 -12.92 -7.35
C LYS A 65 6.77 -12.17 -7.67
N ARG A 66 5.65 -12.87 -7.74
CA ARG A 66 4.38 -12.31 -8.17
C ARG A 66 3.75 -11.50 -7.05
N SER A 67 3.65 -10.19 -7.27
CA SER A 67 3.14 -9.26 -6.27
C SER A 67 1.69 -9.51 -5.84
N ILE A 68 0.85 -10.05 -6.73
CA ILE A 68 -0.58 -10.28 -6.44
C ILE A 68 -0.80 -11.19 -5.23
N GLY A 69 0.08 -12.18 -5.01
CA GLY A 69 -0.06 -13.09 -3.88
C GLY A 69 0.07 -12.37 -2.54
N TYR A 70 1.05 -11.46 -2.47
CA TYR A 70 1.27 -10.60 -1.30
C TYR A 70 0.15 -9.58 -1.12
N GLN A 71 -0.36 -9.00 -2.22
CA GLN A 71 -1.50 -8.07 -2.17
C GLN A 71 -2.75 -8.70 -1.56
N LEU A 72 -3.08 -9.93 -2.00
CA LEU A 72 -4.25 -10.67 -1.53
C LEU A 72 -4.12 -11.09 -0.07
N ALA A 73 -2.94 -11.58 0.33
CA ALA A 73 -2.65 -11.92 1.72
C ALA A 73 -2.78 -10.67 2.63
N HIS A 74 -2.22 -9.54 2.20
CA HIS A 74 -2.32 -8.29 2.96
C HIS A 74 -3.76 -7.78 3.05
N LEU A 75 -4.55 -7.89 1.98
CA LEU A 75 -5.95 -7.49 1.98
C LEU A 75 -6.75 -8.32 2.98
N ALA A 76 -6.52 -9.64 3.04
CA ALA A 76 -7.13 -10.52 4.03
C ALA A 76 -6.82 -10.04 5.46
N THR A 77 -5.56 -9.74 5.77
CA THR A 77 -5.14 -9.22 7.08
C THR A 77 -5.76 -7.85 7.37
N SER A 78 -5.79 -6.94 6.39
CA SER A 78 -6.34 -5.59 6.56
C SER A 78 -7.84 -5.59 6.90
N ILE A 79 -8.60 -6.49 6.28
CA ILE A 79 -10.05 -6.61 6.52
C ILE A 79 -10.30 -7.24 7.90
N ALA A 80 -9.52 -8.26 8.27
CA ALA A 80 -9.69 -8.99 9.52
C ALA A 80 -9.49 -8.16 10.79
N VAL A 81 -8.89 -6.97 10.65
CA VAL A 81 -8.37 -6.18 11.76
C VAL A 81 -9.05 -4.82 11.85
N VAL A 82 -10.25 -4.67 11.26
CA VAL A 82 -11.09 -3.52 11.59
C VAL A 82 -11.38 -3.59 13.09
N PRO A 83 -10.89 -2.62 13.90
CA PRO A 83 -10.97 -2.70 15.34
C PRO A 83 -12.40 -2.35 15.79
N ASP A 84 -13.15 -3.38 16.16
CA ASP A 84 -14.34 -3.21 16.99
C ASP A 84 -13.89 -2.89 18.41
N GLY A 85 -13.84 -1.59 18.76
CA GLY A 85 -13.87 -0.95 20.08
C GLY A 85 -13.00 -1.50 21.23
N ASP A 86 -13.04 -2.80 21.48
CA ASP A 86 -12.43 -3.50 22.62
C ASP A 86 -11.46 -4.63 22.23
N ARG A 87 -11.39 -5.08 20.98
CA ARG A 87 -10.48 -6.17 20.56
C ARG A 87 -9.35 -5.67 19.68
N MET A 88 -8.21 -5.41 20.32
CA MET A 88 -6.94 -5.26 19.62
C MET A 88 -6.55 -6.57 18.91
N PRO A 89 -6.03 -6.50 17.67
CA PRO A 89 -5.33 -7.64 17.07
C PRO A 89 -4.18 -8.09 17.97
N SER A 90 -3.96 -9.39 18.06
CA SER A 90 -2.87 -9.95 18.87
C SER A 90 -1.55 -9.86 18.11
N ASP A 91 -0.48 -9.47 18.80
CA ASP A 91 0.87 -9.59 18.26
C ASP A 91 1.28 -11.06 18.09
N PRO A 92 2.13 -11.37 17.09
CA PRO A 92 2.67 -12.70 16.94
C PRO A 92 3.52 -13.05 18.17
N THR A 93 3.33 -14.26 18.68
CA THR A 93 4.12 -14.72 19.82
C THR A 93 5.62 -14.71 19.48
N PRO A 94 6.52 -14.49 20.46
CA PRO A 94 7.97 -14.50 20.22
C PRO A 94 8.47 -15.75 19.51
N LYS A 95 7.80 -16.90 19.74
CA LYS A 95 8.08 -18.16 19.07
C LYS A 95 7.81 -18.11 17.56
N ILE A 96 6.72 -17.47 17.13
CA ILE A 96 6.40 -17.28 15.71
C ILE A 96 7.47 -16.39 15.06
N VAL A 97 7.82 -15.28 15.70
CA VAL A 97 8.87 -14.37 15.21
C VAL A 97 10.22 -15.09 15.09
N GLN A 98 10.60 -15.87 16.10
CA GLN A 98 11.84 -16.65 16.08
C GLN A 98 11.85 -17.71 14.98
N ASN A 99 10.75 -18.45 14.83
CA ASN A 99 10.61 -19.45 13.76
C ASN A 99 10.69 -18.81 12.38
N LEU A 100 10.09 -17.63 12.20
CA LEU A 100 10.13 -16.88 10.95
C LEU A 100 11.56 -16.41 10.65
N ALA A 101 12.26 -15.85 11.65
CA ALA A 101 13.66 -15.43 11.50
C ALA A 101 14.54 -16.63 11.10
N GLN A 102 14.39 -17.76 11.79
CA GLN A 102 15.12 -18.98 11.47
C GLN A 102 14.80 -19.50 10.07
N ALA A 103 13.53 -19.47 9.64
CA ALA A 103 13.13 -19.90 8.31
C ALA A 103 13.73 -18.97 7.22
N ILE A 104 13.78 -17.66 7.47
CA ILE A 104 14.44 -16.70 6.58
C ILE A 104 15.94 -17.00 6.48
N ASP A 105 16.61 -17.21 7.62
CA ASP A 105 18.05 -17.51 7.67
C ASP A 105 18.39 -18.81 6.93
N LEU A 106 17.54 -19.84 7.09
CA LEU A 106 17.66 -21.12 6.40
C LEU A 106 17.16 -21.08 4.95
N GLN A 107 16.58 -19.96 4.51
CA GLN A 107 15.91 -19.82 3.22
C GLN A 107 14.84 -20.91 2.99
N ASP A 108 14.11 -21.28 4.05
CA ASP A 108 13.01 -22.24 3.99
C ASP A 108 11.70 -21.53 3.64
N PHE A 109 11.45 -21.43 2.34
CA PHE A 109 10.36 -20.67 1.75
C PHE A 109 8.98 -21.16 2.16
N ASP A 110 8.79 -22.47 2.22
CA ASP A 110 7.48 -23.06 2.47
C ASP A 110 7.06 -22.76 3.92
N VAL A 111 8.02 -22.79 4.85
CA VAL A 111 7.80 -22.42 6.26
C VAL A 111 7.51 -20.93 6.42
N VAL A 112 8.21 -20.04 5.70
CA VAL A 112 7.93 -18.59 5.74
C VAL A 112 6.49 -18.30 5.30
N VAL A 113 6.04 -18.94 4.23
CA VAL A 113 4.68 -18.78 3.69
C VAL A 113 3.64 -19.36 4.65
N GLU A 114 3.90 -20.54 5.21
CA GLU A 114 3.01 -21.17 6.20
C GLU A 114 2.86 -20.30 7.46
N ILE A 115 3.94 -19.69 7.95
CA ILE A 115 3.89 -18.76 9.09
C ILE A 115 3.10 -17.50 8.72
N ALA A 116 3.30 -16.93 7.53
CA ALA A 116 2.57 -15.75 7.10
C ALA A 116 1.06 -16.03 6.91
N GLU A 117 0.71 -17.21 6.38
CA GLU A 117 -0.66 -17.71 6.30
C GLU A 117 -1.27 -17.89 7.68
N GLN A 118 -0.53 -18.49 8.61
CA GLN A 118 -0.97 -18.70 9.98
C GLN A 118 -1.27 -17.38 10.68
N CYS A 119 -0.37 -16.40 10.57
CA CYS A 119 -0.60 -15.08 11.16
C CYS A 119 -1.80 -14.35 10.55
N SER A 120 -2.05 -14.53 9.25
CA SER A 120 -3.25 -13.99 8.60
C SER A 120 -4.53 -14.65 9.13
N ARG A 121 -4.54 -15.98 9.30
CA ARG A 121 -5.68 -16.72 9.88
C ARG A 121 -5.96 -16.35 11.33
N ASP A 122 -4.90 -16.18 12.12
CA ASP A 122 -5.00 -15.84 13.53
C ASP A 122 -5.31 -14.35 13.76
N LYS A 123 -5.60 -13.59 12.68
CA LYS A 123 -5.86 -12.14 12.70
C LYS A 123 -4.73 -11.37 13.41
N MET A 124 -3.50 -11.88 13.31
CA MET A 124 -2.31 -11.27 13.90
C MET A 124 -1.84 -10.16 12.98
N LEU A 125 -2.12 -8.93 13.37
CA LEU A 125 -1.63 -7.77 12.64
C LEU A 125 -0.21 -7.47 13.07
N SER A 126 0.74 -8.07 12.38
CA SER A 126 2.13 -7.73 12.60
C SER A 126 2.71 -7.06 11.38
N VAL A 127 2.80 -5.74 11.45
CA VAL A 127 3.74 -4.98 10.64
C VAL A 127 5.11 -5.66 10.71
N ASN A 128 5.54 -6.17 11.88
CA ASN A 128 6.82 -6.87 12.05
C ASN A 128 7.02 -8.06 11.10
N ILE A 129 5.99 -8.86 10.82
CA ILE A 129 6.09 -9.98 9.87
C ILE A 129 6.36 -9.44 8.47
N GLN A 130 5.68 -8.36 8.09
CA GLN A 130 5.90 -7.70 6.80
C GLN A 130 7.30 -7.06 6.72
N GLN A 131 7.84 -6.55 7.84
CA GLN A 131 9.23 -6.10 7.93
C GLN A 131 10.22 -7.22 7.71
N MET A 132 9.95 -8.40 8.24
CA MET A 132 10.84 -9.56 8.07
C MET A 132 10.78 -10.10 6.65
N LEU A 133 9.62 -10.06 6.00
CA LEU A 133 9.47 -10.47 4.60
C LEU A 133 10.17 -9.54 3.62
N PHE A 134 10.26 -8.23 3.91
CA PHE A 134 10.79 -7.25 2.98
C PHE A 134 12.27 -7.48 2.56
N PRO A 135 13.26 -7.58 3.48
CA PRO A 135 14.67 -7.84 3.12
C PRO A 135 14.85 -9.14 2.34
N TRP A 136 14.01 -10.12 2.63
CA TRP A 136 14.03 -11.40 1.93
C TRP A 136 13.51 -11.27 0.49
N LEU A 137 12.44 -10.50 0.27
CA LEU A 137 11.93 -10.20 -1.08
C LEU A 137 12.98 -9.47 -1.92
N GLU A 138 13.75 -8.56 -1.30
CA GLU A 138 14.89 -7.92 -1.95
C GLU A 138 15.98 -8.94 -2.32
N GLN A 139 16.32 -9.84 -1.40
CA GLN A 139 17.34 -10.87 -1.63
C GLN A 139 16.99 -11.78 -2.83
N ILE A 140 15.73 -12.19 -2.97
CA ILE A 140 15.29 -13.00 -4.13
C ILE A 140 15.01 -12.18 -5.39
N ARG A 141 15.28 -10.86 -5.37
CA ARG A 141 15.02 -9.91 -6.45
C ARG A 141 13.55 -9.93 -6.88
N ALA A 142 12.65 -9.89 -5.91
CA ALA A 142 11.21 -9.76 -6.10
C ALA A 142 10.78 -8.29 -5.88
N GLU A 143 11.36 -7.37 -6.64
CA GLU A 143 11.25 -5.92 -6.42
C GLU A 143 9.79 -5.43 -6.34
N GLN A 144 8.94 -5.92 -7.24
CA GLN A 144 7.52 -5.52 -7.26
C GLN A 144 6.76 -6.06 -6.04
N ALA A 145 7.08 -7.26 -5.57
CA ALA A 145 6.49 -7.82 -4.36
C ALA A 145 7.00 -7.08 -3.11
N ALA A 146 8.30 -6.79 -3.03
CA ALA A 146 8.89 -6.00 -1.95
C ALA A 146 8.24 -4.61 -1.86
N LYS A 147 8.10 -3.94 -3.00
CA LYS A 147 7.42 -2.64 -3.10
C LYS A 147 6.00 -2.72 -2.57
N VAL A 148 5.21 -3.69 -3.04
CA VAL A 148 3.83 -3.89 -2.58
C VAL A 148 3.77 -4.09 -1.07
N VAL A 149 4.59 -4.99 -0.52
CA VAL A 149 4.60 -5.26 0.92
C VAL A 149 4.92 -3.97 1.68
N SER A 150 5.95 -3.21 1.28
CA SER A 150 6.32 -1.95 1.94
C SER A 150 5.23 -0.88 1.87
N THR A 151 4.60 -0.69 0.71
CA THR A 151 3.52 0.30 0.51
C THR A 151 2.32 -0.07 1.38
N GLN A 152 1.90 -1.33 1.32
CA GLN A 152 0.74 -1.80 2.05
C GLN A 152 0.96 -1.80 3.56
N SER A 153 2.16 -2.15 4.05
CA SER A 153 2.50 -2.01 5.46
C SER A 153 2.42 -0.57 5.95
N ARG A 154 2.85 0.38 5.09
CA ARG A 154 2.79 1.81 5.40
C ARG A 154 1.34 2.29 5.46
N GLU A 155 0.54 1.97 4.45
CA GLU A 155 -0.89 2.30 4.43
C GLU A 155 -1.65 1.69 5.60
N LEU A 156 -1.29 0.47 6.01
CA LEU A 156 -1.85 -0.15 7.20
C LEU A 156 -1.44 0.58 8.47
N ALA A 157 -0.17 0.93 8.62
CA ALA A 157 0.31 1.67 9.76
C ALA A 157 -0.27 3.09 9.85
N ASP A 158 -0.39 3.81 8.72
CA ASP A 158 -1.01 5.14 8.64
C ASP A 158 -2.49 5.09 9.06
N ARG A 159 -3.24 4.07 8.60
CA ARG A 159 -4.63 3.83 9.06
C ARG A 159 -4.71 3.54 10.56
N MET A 160 -3.64 3.04 11.16
CA MET A 160 -3.57 2.61 12.54
C MET A 160 -2.81 3.57 13.46
N ASP A 161 -2.36 4.74 12.96
CA ASP A 161 -1.54 5.74 13.67
C ASP A 161 -2.26 6.39 14.88
N GLY A 162 -3.53 6.02 15.13
CA GLY A 162 -4.28 6.34 16.35
C GLY A 162 -4.74 5.14 17.18
N MET A 163 -4.47 3.90 16.74
CA MET A 163 -5.10 2.70 17.28
C MET A 163 -4.11 1.66 17.81
N LEU A 164 -2.91 1.56 17.27
CA LEU A 164 -1.93 0.55 17.72
C LEU A 164 -0.80 1.13 18.56
N MET A 165 -0.49 0.41 19.63
CA MET A 165 0.85 0.40 20.25
C MET A 165 1.82 -0.35 19.32
N LEU A 166 2.05 0.16 18.11
CA LEU A 166 3.13 -0.35 17.27
C LEU A 166 4.44 -0.32 18.08
N SER A 167 5.25 -1.37 17.99
CA SER A 167 6.59 -1.31 18.60
C SER A 167 7.37 -0.12 18.05
N GLU A 168 8.33 0.39 18.81
CA GLU A 168 9.17 1.50 18.36
C GLU A 168 9.87 1.17 17.04
N ASP A 169 10.32 -0.08 16.89
CA ASP A 169 10.91 -0.61 15.66
C ASP A 169 9.89 -0.68 14.52
N ALA A 170 8.64 -1.08 14.80
CA ALA A 170 7.58 -1.12 13.81
C ALA A 170 7.33 0.26 13.20
N ARG A 171 7.20 1.28 14.07
CA ARG A 171 7.02 2.68 13.67
C ARG A 171 8.21 3.24 12.92
N ALA A 172 9.42 2.94 13.36
CA ALA A 172 10.64 3.45 12.74
C ALA A 172 10.78 2.97 11.29
N TRP A 173 10.49 1.69 11.02
CA TRP A 173 10.57 1.14 9.65
C TRP A 173 9.42 1.59 8.75
N VAL A 174 8.21 1.78 9.29
CA VAL A 174 7.12 2.41 8.53
C VAL A 174 7.52 3.81 8.10
N LYS A 175 8.05 4.62 9.03
CA LYS A 175 8.52 5.99 8.78
C LYS A 175 9.72 6.06 7.84
N SER A 176 10.58 5.03 7.81
CA SER A 176 11.69 4.94 6.84
C SER A 176 11.24 4.48 5.45
N GLY A 177 9.93 4.30 5.25
CA GLY A 177 9.36 3.88 3.99
C GLY A 177 9.61 2.41 3.65
N GLY A 178 9.89 1.58 4.66
CA GLY A 178 10.25 0.17 4.48
C GLY A 178 11.74 -0.07 4.29
N ALA A 179 12.57 0.99 4.32
CA ALA A 179 14.01 0.83 4.22
C ALA A 179 14.53 0.01 5.42
N PRO A 180 15.29 -1.08 5.19
CA PRO A 180 15.82 -1.89 6.28
C PRO A 180 16.69 -1.01 7.15
N ARG A 181 16.47 -1.07 8.47
CA ARG A 181 17.47 -0.58 9.42
C ARG A 181 18.80 -1.27 9.07
N PRO A 182 19.94 -0.58 9.02
CA PRO A 182 21.21 -1.28 8.98
C PRO A 182 21.23 -2.20 10.20
N ALA A 183 21.15 -3.51 9.96
CA ALA A 183 21.40 -4.49 11.01
C ALA A 183 22.73 -4.11 11.67
N PRO A 184 22.94 -4.35 12.98
CA PRO A 184 24.28 -4.31 13.56
C PRO A 184 25.14 -5.34 12.82
N ARG A 185 25.73 -4.93 11.69
CA ARG A 185 26.62 -5.73 10.88
C ARG A 185 27.93 -5.79 11.64
N HIS A 186 28.35 -6.99 12.01
CA HIS A 186 29.77 -7.27 12.16
C HIS A 186 30.45 -6.95 10.82
N GLU A 187 31.25 -5.90 10.78
CA GLU A 187 31.99 -5.45 9.60
C GLU A 187 33.02 -6.51 9.17
N PRO A 188 33.02 -6.93 7.90
CA PRO A 188 34.25 -7.21 7.18
C PRO A 188 34.75 -5.93 6.47
N PRO A 189 36.06 -5.80 6.20
CA PRO A 189 36.69 -4.56 5.76
C PRO A 189 36.29 -4.16 4.33
N PRO A 190 36.45 -2.86 3.96
CA PRO A 190 35.82 -2.31 2.77
C PRO A 190 36.61 -2.67 1.51
N ALA A 191 35.88 -3.08 0.46
CA ALA A 191 36.39 -3.10 -0.90
C ALA A 191 35.75 -1.96 -1.70
N ALA A 192 36.59 -1.37 -2.56
CA ALA A 192 36.45 -0.18 -3.37
C ALA A 192 35.04 0.16 -3.91
N ALA A 193 34.73 1.45 -3.81
CA ALA A 193 33.56 2.10 -4.34
C ALA A 193 33.44 1.97 -5.87
N GLU A 194 32.29 1.47 -6.31
CA GLU A 194 31.71 1.83 -7.60
C GLU A 194 30.49 2.72 -7.31
N ALA A 195 30.52 3.94 -7.84
CA ALA A 195 29.46 4.91 -7.71
C ALA A 195 28.21 4.45 -8.49
N GLN A 196 27.35 3.68 -7.82
CA GLN A 196 25.98 3.49 -8.25
C GLN A 196 25.15 4.69 -7.77
N ALA A 197 24.48 5.36 -8.69
CA ALA A 197 23.51 6.40 -8.37
C ALA A 197 22.46 5.82 -7.42
N ALA A 198 22.39 6.36 -6.20
CA ALA A 198 21.47 5.89 -5.18
C ALA A 198 20.02 5.99 -5.68
N PRO A 199 19.15 5.01 -5.37
CA PRO A 199 17.72 5.14 -5.60
C PRO A 199 17.23 6.34 -4.77
N VAL A 200 16.79 7.39 -5.45
CA VAL A 200 16.12 8.53 -4.80
C VAL A 200 14.83 7.98 -4.21
N GLY A 201 14.76 7.91 -2.88
CA GLY A 201 13.55 7.47 -2.19
C GLY A 201 12.37 8.36 -2.58
N VAL A 202 11.18 7.76 -2.75
CA VAL A 202 9.93 8.45 -3.11
C VAL A 202 9.65 9.65 -2.19
N ASP A 203 10.03 9.54 -0.92
CA ASP A 203 9.85 10.60 0.08
C ASP A 203 10.76 11.82 -0.19
N ALA A 204 11.95 11.62 -0.76
CA ALA A 204 12.84 12.70 -1.14
C ALA A 204 12.34 13.46 -2.39
N GLU A 205 11.69 12.77 -3.32
CA GLU A 205 11.05 13.42 -4.48
C GLU A 205 9.86 14.26 -4.06
N LEU A 206 9.03 13.75 -3.13
CA LEU A 206 7.89 14.49 -2.61
C LEU A 206 8.34 15.73 -1.83
N ALA A 207 9.36 15.60 -0.97
CA ALA A 207 9.95 16.73 -0.26
C ALA A 207 10.51 17.79 -1.23
N ARG A 208 11.16 17.35 -2.31
CA ARG A 208 11.64 18.25 -3.37
C ARG A 208 10.49 18.95 -4.09
N ALA A 209 9.42 18.23 -4.40
CA ALA A 209 8.22 18.81 -5.01
C ALA A 209 7.64 19.91 -4.10
N GLN A 210 7.45 19.61 -2.81
CA GLN A 210 6.94 20.57 -1.83
C GLN A 210 7.81 21.83 -1.72
N GLN A 211 9.13 21.70 -1.71
CA GLN A 211 10.04 22.85 -1.70
C GLN A 211 9.91 23.74 -2.94
N LEU A 212 9.76 23.13 -4.12
CA LEU A 212 9.57 23.87 -5.37
C LEU A 212 8.23 24.59 -5.41
N ILE A 213 7.18 23.95 -4.89
CA ILE A 213 5.83 24.51 -4.79
C ILE A 213 5.81 25.71 -3.86
N GLU A 214 6.40 25.58 -2.67
CA GLU A 214 6.45 26.67 -1.69
C GLU A 214 7.25 27.87 -2.23
N ARG A 215 8.39 27.60 -2.87
CA ARG A 215 9.18 28.63 -3.53
C ARG A 215 8.39 29.33 -4.65
N ALA A 216 7.62 28.59 -5.44
CA ALA A 216 6.79 29.17 -6.49
C ALA A 216 5.71 30.09 -5.90
N ARG A 217 5.04 29.67 -4.81
CA ARG A 217 4.09 30.52 -4.06
C ARG A 217 4.73 31.80 -3.54
N GLU A 218 5.93 31.72 -2.96
CA GLU A 218 6.69 32.90 -2.52
C GLU A 218 7.06 33.84 -3.68
N ILE A 219 7.35 33.31 -4.87
CA ILE A 219 7.62 34.11 -6.07
C ILE A 219 6.32 34.75 -6.56
N THR A 220 5.21 34.00 -6.63
CA THR A 220 3.90 34.53 -7.00
C THR A 220 3.50 35.70 -6.10
N ALA A 221 3.62 35.54 -4.78
CA ALA A 221 3.29 36.59 -3.82
C ALA A 221 4.15 37.87 -3.98
N ARG A 222 5.38 37.74 -4.48
CA ARG A 222 6.31 38.89 -4.64
C ARG A 222 6.31 39.51 -6.03
N SER A 223 6.07 38.71 -7.07
CA SER A 223 6.35 39.06 -8.46
C SER A 223 5.21 38.75 -9.42
N GLY A 224 4.12 38.15 -8.93
CA GLY A 224 2.92 37.81 -9.71
C GLY A 224 2.93 36.39 -10.27
N LEU A 225 1.76 35.96 -10.74
CA LEU A 225 1.47 34.61 -11.23
C LEU A 225 2.44 34.14 -12.33
N ASP A 226 2.75 35.00 -13.30
CA ASP A 226 3.62 34.65 -14.43
C ASP A 226 5.00 34.15 -13.98
N GLU A 227 5.57 34.78 -12.96
CA GLU A 227 6.89 34.44 -12.44
C GLU A 227 6.88 33.12 -11.65
N GLY A 228 5.83 32.89 -10.85
CA GLY A 228 5.64 31.62 -10.15
C GLY A 228 5.43 30.44 -11.12
N CYS A 229 4.58 30.64 -12.14
CA CYS A 229 4.37 29.67 -13.21
C CYS A 229 5.65 29.41 -14.02
N ARG A 230 6.48 30.44 -14.24
CA ARG A 230 7.77 30.30 -14.92
C ARG A 230 8.75 29.44 -14.12
N GLU A 231 8.80 29.59 -12.80
CA GLU A 231 9.62 28.74 -11.91
C GLU A 231 9.17 27.28 -11.98
N LEU A 232 7.87 27.02 -11.82
CA LEU A 232 7.32 25.66 -11.92
C LEU A 232 7.52 25.06 -13.31
N GLY A 233 7.40 25.86 -14.37
CA GLY A 233 7.68 25.43 -15.73
C GLY A 233 9.14 25.03 -15.96
N GLN A 234 10.10 25.72 -15.32
CA GLN A 234 11.52 25.32 -15.32
C GLN A 234 11.73 24.01 -14.57
N ALA A 235 11.10 23.87 -13.39
CA ALA A 235 11.13 22.64 -12.63
C ALA A 235 10.55 21.47 -13.42
N LEU A 236 9.42 21.67 -14.12
CA LEU A 236 8.75 20.65 -14.90
C LEU A 236 9.63 20.11 -16.05
N ARG A 237 10.42 20.97 -16.70
CA ARG A 237 11.38 20.57 -17.74
C ARG A 237 12.54 19.73 -17.21
N SER A 238 12.89 19.90 -15.94
CA SER A 238 13.97 19.16 -15.28
C SER A 238 13.46 17.98 -14.43
N ALA A 239 12.15 17.75 -14.40
CA ALA A 239 11.54 16.68 -13.62
C ALA A 239 11.80 15.32 -14.27
N GLY A 240 12.56 14.47 -13.58
CA GLY A 240 12.97 13.14 -14.07
C GLY A 240 11.91 12.05 -13.96
N THR A 241 10.86 12.26 -13.16
CA THR A 241 9.84 11.23 -12.88
C THR A 241 8.42 11.68 -13.25
N PRO A 242 7.53 10.75 -13.67
CA PRO A 242 6.12 11.05 -13.90
C PRO A 242 5.42 11.63 -12.66
N SER A 243 5.70 11.08 -11.47
CA SER A 243 5.13 11.54 -10.21
C SER A 243 5.46 13.01 -9.92
N LEU A 244 6.74 13.39 -10.04
CA LEU A 244 7.14 14.79 -9.84
C LEU A 244 6.47 15.71 -10.88
N ARG A 245 6.40 15.30 -12.14
CA ARG A 245 5.69 16.07 -13.19
C ARG A 245 4.21 16.25 -12.89
N PHE A 246 3.56 15.25 -12.29
CA PHE A 246 2.17 15.36 -11.86
C PHE A 246 2.02 16.41 -10.76
N HIS A 247 2.79 16.31 -9.68
CA HIS A 247 2.73 17.26 -8.56
C HIS A 247 3.00 18.70 -8.99
N LEU A 248 3.98 18.91 -9.88
CA LEU A 248 4.30 20.25 -10.39
C LEU A 248 3.18 20.81 -11.26
N ARG A 249 2.53 20.00 -12.11
CA ARG A 249 1.37 20.44 -12.91
C ARG A 249 0.17 20.77 -12.02
N LEU A 250 -0.10 19.94 -11.01
CA LEU A 250 -1.17 20.20 -10.04
C LEU A 250 -0.91 21.52 -9.29
N ALA A 251 0.32 21.75 -8.84
CA ALA A 251 0.69 23.00 -8.18
C ALA A 251 0.56 24.23 -9.09
N MET A 252 0.89 24.11 -10.38
CA MET A 252 0.63 25.18 -11.35
C MET A 252 -0.86 25.49 -11.45
N ALA A 253 -1.71 24.47 -11.56
CA ALA A 253 -3.16 24.65 -11.60
C ALA A 253 -3.70 25.28 -10.31
N GLN A 254 -3.19 24.86 -9.14
CA GLN A 254 -3.54 25.45 -7.85
C GLN A 254 -3.18 26.93 -7.78
N LEU A 255 -1.96 27.32 -8.20
CA LEU A 255 -1.55 28.73 -8.26
C LEU A 255 -2.46 29.54 -9.19
N CYS A 256 -2.80 29.01 -10.37
CA CYS A 256 -3.72 29.69 -11.28
C CYS A 256 -5.10 29.91 -10.65
N VAL A 257 -5.64 28.93 -9.92
CA VAL A 257 -6.92 29.08 -9.20
C VAL A 257 -6.80 30.06 -8.02
N GLU A 258 -5.71 30.01 -7.25
CA GLU A 258 -5.46 30.93 -6.13
C GLU A 258 -5.41 32.40 -6.59
N GLU A 259 -4.82 32.66 -7.76
CA GLU A 259 -4.71 34.00 -8.37
C GLU A 259 -5.91 34.40 -9.26
N GLY A 260 -6.95 33.57 -9.34
CA GLY A 260 -8.18 33.87 -10.09
C GLY A 260 -8.10 33.63 -11.61
N ALA A 261 -7.05 32.99 -12.10
CA ALA A 261 -6.86 32.57 -13.49
C ALA A 261 -7.38 31.13 -13.73
N ALA A 262 -8.65 30.89 -13.38
CA ALA A 262 -9.27 29.55 -13.45
C ALA A 262 -9.36 29.00 -14.88
N ASP A 263 -9.50 29.86 -15.88
CA ASP A 263 -9.51 29.53 -17.30
C ASP A 263 -8.23 28.83 -17.74
N LEU A 264 -7.07 29.28 -17.23
CA LEU A 264 -5.77 28.65 -17.48
C LEU A 264 -5.60 27.33 -16.73
N ALA A 265 -6.21 27.21 -15.54
CA ALA A 265 -6.12 26.02 -14.71
C ALA A 265 -6.94 24.84 -15.25
N ARG A 266 -8.13 25.12 -15.81
CA ARG A 266 -9.11 24.10 -16.25
C ARG A 266 -8.51 23.02 -17.17
N PRO A 267 -7.84 23.33 -18.29
CA PRO A 267 -7.32 22.29 -19.19
C PRO A 267 -6.27 21.40 -18.50
N VAL A 268 -5.43 21.98 -17.64
CA VAL A 268 -4.43 21.22 -16.88
C VAL A 268 -5.09 20.25 -15.91
N LEU A 269 -6.16 20.67 -15.23
CA LEU A 269 -6.91 19.82 -14.30
C LEU A 269 -7.65 18.69 -15.02
N GLN A 270 -8.19 18.95 -16.21
CA GLN A 270 -8.82 17.92 -17.05
C GLN A 270 -7.80 16.85 -17.48
N ASP A 271 -6.61 17.26 -17.92
CA ASP A 271 -5.52 16.34 -18.27
C ASP A 271 -5.08 15.50 -17.07
N LEU A 272 -4.93 16.13 -15.89
CA LEU A 272 -4.55 15.44 -14.65
C LEU A 272 -5.61 14.43 -14.21
N ARG A 273 -6.90 14.74 -14.41
CA ARG A 273 -8.00 13.82 -14.12
C ARG A 273 -7.98 12.59 -15.02
N VAL A 274 -7.78 12.77 -16.32
CA VAL A 274 -7.64 11.65 -17.27
C VAL A 274 -6.45 10.75 -16.90
N GLU A 275 -5.35 11.35 -16.44
CA GLU A 275 -4.18 10.60 -15.97
C GLU A 275 -4.42 9.81 -14.67
N LEU A 276 -5.30 10.31 -13.79
CA LEU A 276 -5.72 9.58 -12.58
C LEU A 276 -6.63 8.39 -12.87
N ASP A 277 -7.43 8.46 -13.94
CA ASP A 277 -8.29 7.34 -14.38
C ASP A 277 -7.48 6.17 -14.99
N ALA A 278 -6.18 6.38 -15.27
CA ALA A 278 -5.31 5.31 -15.75
C ALA A 278 -5.14 4.22 -14.67
N PRO A 279 -5.17 2.91 -15.03
CA PRO A 279 -5.06 1.79 -14.09
C PRO A 279 -3.63 1.69 -13.57
N VAL A 280 -3.26 2.54 -12.61
CA VAL A 280 -1.91 2.57 -12.07
C VAL A 280 -1.96 2.66 -10.56
N CYS A 281 -1.49 1.60 -9.91
CA CYS A 281 -1.30 1.42 -8.46
C CYS A 281 -0.26 2.39 -7.85
N GLN A 282 -0.12 3.61 -8.38
CA GLN A 282 0.93 4.57 -8.02
C GLN A 282 0.38 5.88 -7.47
N TRP A 283 -0.93 6.15 -7.61
CA TRP A 283 -1.53 7.38 -7.11
C TRP A 283 -1.97 7.22 -5.66
N THR A 284 -1.60 8.16 -4.81
CA THR A 284 -2.09 8.23 -3.44
C THR A 284 -3.50 8.79 -3.42
N PRO A 285 -4.40 8.31 -2.54
CA PRO A 285 -5.75 8.86 -2.39
C PRO A 285 -5.76 10.37 -2.13
N SER A 286 -4.75 10.89 -1.43
CA SER A 286 -4.57 12.32 -1.19
C SER A 286 -4.46 13.14 -2.47
N LEU A 287 -3.79 12.63 -3.50
CA LEU A 287 -3.59 13.34 -4.76
C LEU A 287 -4.91 13.50 -5.52
N LEU A 288 -5.75 12.47 -5.47
CA LEU A 288 -7.10 12.52 -6.03
C LEU A 288 -7.98 13.54 -5.30
N VAL A 289 -7.85 13.63 -3.97
CA VAL A 289 -8.52 14.67 -3.17
C VAL A 289 -8.06 16.06 -3.59
N ASP A 290 -6.76 16.27 -3.76
CA ASP A 290 -6.21 17.58 -4.16
C ASP A 290 -6.68 17.99 -5.57
N VAL A 291 -6.70 17.07 -6.54
CA VAL A 291 -7.23 17.33 -7.89
C VAL A 291 -8.72 17.64 -7.83
N CYS A 292 -9.52 16.85 -7.11
CA CYS A 292 -10.97 17.08 -6.98
C CYS A 292 -11.26 18.45 -6.34
N THR A 293 -10.61 18.76 -5.22
CA THR A 293 -10.84 20.03 -4.50
C THR A 293 -10.40 21.24 -5.30
N THR A 294 -9.27 21.14 -6.02
CA THR A 294 -8.79 22.21 -6.91
C THR A 294 -9.75 22.40 -8.09
N THR A 295 -10.26 21.31 -8.67
CA THR A 295 -11.24 21.36 -9.76
C THR A 295 -12.56 21.99 -9.32
N LEU A 296 -13.06 21.65 -8.13
CA LEU A 296 -14.25 22.28 -7.55
C LEU A 296 -14.04 23.78 -7.33
N ALA A 297 -12.87 24.20 -6.84
CA ALA A 297 -12.55 25.62 -6.68
C ALA A 297 -12.48 26.35 -8.03
N CYS A 298 -11.87 25.72 -9.04
CA CYS A 298 -11.80 26.21 -10.41
C CYS A 298 -13.21 26.40 -11.02
N ASN A 299 -14.07 25.38 -10.94
CA ASN A 299 -15.43 25.42 -11.48
C ASN A 299 -16.26 26.54 -10.83
N ARG A 300 -16.18 26.73 -9.51
CA ARG A 300 -16.87 27.84 -8.83
C ARG A 300 -16.43 29.22 -9.31
N GLN A 301 -15.16 29.39 -9.68
CA GLN A 301 -14.67 30.65 -10.23
C GLN A 301 -15.20 30.86 -11.65
N LEU A 302 -15.19 29.81 -12.47
CA LEU A 302 -15.72 29.85 -13.84
C LEU A 302 -17.24 30.07 -13.88
N GLU A 303 -18.01 29.43 -13.00
CA GLU A 303 -19.47 29.59 -12.89
C GLU A 303 -19.86 31.06 -12.63
N ARG A 304 -19.06 31.81 -11.87
CA ARG A 304 -19.30 33.23 -11.59
C ARG A 304 -19.12 34.12 -12.81
N VAL A 305 -18.30 33.69 -13.78
CA VAL A 305 -17.97 34.45 -14.99
C VAL A 305 -18.74 33.92 -16.20
N ALA A 306 -19.31 32.72 -16.13
CA ALA A 306 -20.06 32.09 -17.21
C ALA A 306 -21.33 32.89 -17.58
N GLU A 307 -21.35 33.41 -18.81
CA GLU A 307 -22.47 34.18 -19.36
C GLU A 307 -23.56 33.27 -19.93
N ASP A 308 -23.20 32.10 -20.45
CA ASP A 308 -24.09 31.15 -21.11
C ASP A 308 -24.55 30.01 -20.19
N ASP A 309 -25.82 29.64 -20.31
CA ASP A 309 -26.43 28.59 -19.50
C ASP A 309 -25.88 27.19 -19.83
N GLU A 310 -25.35 27.00 -21.04
CA GLU A 310 -24.74 25.72 -21.47
C GLU A 310 -23.44 25.46 -20.70
N THR A 311 -22.51 26.42 -20.68
CA THR A 311 -21.27 26.33 -19.89
C THR A 311 -21.59 26.20 -18.41
N ARG A 312 -22.56 26.93 -17.87
CA ARG A 312 -22.98 26.79 -16.47
C ARG A 312 -23.46 25.37 -16.17
N SER A 313 -24.31 24.81 -17.04
CA SER A 313 -24.82 23.44 -16.89
C SER A 313 -23.72 22.38 -17.02
N GLU A 314 -22.71 22.61 -17.85
CA GLU A 314 -21.54 21.72 -17.96
C GLU A 314 -20.72 21.75 -16.67
N LEU A 315 -20.42 22.94 -16.14
CA LEU A 315 -19.69 23.12 -14.88
C LEU A 315 -20.44 22.51 -13.70
N GLU A 316 -21.76 22.68 -13.61
CA GLU A 316 -22.60 22.07 -12.58
C GLU A 316 -22.53 20.53 -12.61
N ARG A 317 -22.56 19.94 -13.82
CA ARG A 317 -22.43 18.48 -13.99
C ARG A 317 -21.06 18.00 -13.54
N GLU A 318 -20.00 18.68 -13.97
CA GLU A 318 -18.63 18.35 -13.58
C GLU A 318 -18.41 18.51 -12.06
N THR A 319 -18.99 19.56 -11.47
CA THR A 319 -19.01 19.78 -10.02
C THR A 319 -19.71 18.63 -9.29
N ALA A 320 -20.87 18.16 -9.78
CA ALA A 320 -21.58 17.01 -9.19
C ALA A 320 -20.77 15.70 -9.29
N ASP A 321 -20.10 15.46 -10.41
CA ASP A 321 -19.22 14.31 -10.60
C ASP A 321 -18.03 14.34 -9.62
N MET A 322 -17.36 15.49 -9.48
CA MET A 322 -16.24 15.68 -8.55
C MET A 322 -16.69 15.51 -7.10
N MET A 323 -17.86 16.03 -6.73
CA MET A 323 -18.43 15.84 -5.40
C MET A 323 -18.74 14.37 -5.10
N THR A 324 -19.22 13.62 -6.09
CA THR A 324 -19.50 12.19 -5.96
C THR A 324 -18.20 11.40 -5.77
N LEU A 325 -17.17 11.73 -6.54
CA LEU A 325 -15.85 11.09 -6.43
C LEU A 325 -15.20 11.39 -5.08
N LEU A 326 -15.23 12.66 -4.66
CA LEU A 326 -14.69 13.10 -3.38
C LEU A 326 -15.43 12.44 -2.19
N ALA A 327 -16.76 12.27 -2.27
CA ALA A 327 -17.53 11.59 -1.23
C ALA A 327 -17.16 10.10 -1.06
N ARG A 328 -16.67 9.45 -2.13
CA ARG A 328 -16.20 8.06 -2.06
C ARG A 328 -14.81 7.94 -1.44
N VAL A 329 -13.94 8.92 -1.68
CA VAL A 329 -12.51 8.85 -1.33
C VAL A 329 -12.20 9.56 -0.02
N ALA A 330 -12.85 10.69 0.25
CA ALA A 330 -12.68 11.53 1.44
C ALA A 330 -14.02 12.19 1.83
N PRO A 331 -14.93 11.44 2.49
CA PRO A 331 -16.29 11.90 2.79
C PRO A 331 -16.33 13.15 3.69
N ASP A 332 -15.35 13.33 4.58
CA ASP A 332 -15.21 14.51 5.44
C ASP A 332 -14.86 15.77 4.63
N VAL A 333 -14.00 15.63 3.62
CA VAL A 333 -13.62 16.72 2.72
C VAL A 333 -14.82 17.08 1.84
N ALA A 334 -15.50 16.07 1.29
CA ALA A 334 -16.73 16.28 0.54
C ALA A 334 -17.80 17.01 1.36
N PHE A 335 -17.98 16.64 2.62
CA PHE A 335 -18.90 17.35 3.51
C PHE A 335 -18.50 18.82 3.70
N ARG A 336 -17.22 19.11 3.95
CA ARG A 336 -16.71 20.49 4.06
C ARG A 336 -16.90 21.29 2.77
N GLU A 337 -16.69 20.68 1.61
CA GLU A 337 -16.89 21.35 0.33
C GLU A 337 -18.37 21.66 0.04
N ARG A 338 -19.31 20.81 0.47
CA ARG A 338 -20.76 21.11 0.41
C ARG A 338 -21.19 22.27 1.29
N LEU A 339 -20.48 22.53 2.40
CA LEU A 339 -20.80 23.67 3.25
C LEU A 339 -20.36 25.01 2.65
N LYS A 340 -19.52 24.98 1.60
CA LYS A 340 -19.06 26.19 0.89
C LYS A 340 -19.98 26.60 -0.27
N THR A 341 -20.86 25.70 -0.70
CA THR A 341 -21.90 25.93 -1.73
C THR A 341 -23.20 26.35 -1.09
#